data_AF-A0A2T7FT26-F1
#
_entry.id   AF-A0A2T7FT26-F1
#
_cell.length_a   1.000
_cell.length_b   1.000
_cell.length_c   1.000
_cell.angle_alpha   90.00
_cell.angle_beta   90.00
_cell.angle_gamma   90.00
#
_symmetry.space_group_name_H-M   'P 1'
#
loop_
_entity.id
_entity.type
_entity.pdbx_description
1 polymer ?
#
loop_
_entity_poly.entity_id
_entity_poly.type
_entity_poly.pdbx_seq_one_letter_code
_entity_poly.pdbx_strand_id
1 'polypeptide(L)'
;MDGASLDEDIRYVSGPLDGLALEVALWCRYCAESEALDDPRGEALRAAARRARQTPAAFLALTEVFGTLGQNERFAHAFARQVEAVWAGDVRSVLRRALDGDAV
;
A
#
# COMPACT_ATOMS: atom_id res chain seq x y z
N MET A 1 17.60 37.18 -9.35
CA MET A 1 17.23 36.36 -8.18
C MET A 1 15.75 36.56 -7.99
N ASP A 2 14.96 35.62 -8.48
CA ASP A 2 13.66 35.31 -7.90
C ASP A 2 13.58 33.79 -7.90
N GLY A 3 13.75 33.22 -6.71
CA GLY A 3 13.73 31.79 -6.47
C GLY A 3 12.30 31.30 -6.54
N ALA A 4 11.88 30.87 -7.72
CA ALA A 4 10.72 30.00 -7.85
C ALA A 4 11.06 28.68 -7.13
N SER A 5 10.35 28.45 -6.02
CA SER A 5 10.36 27.24 -5.21
C SER A 5 10.18 26.00 -6.11
N LEU A 6 11.05 25.01 -5.93
CA LEU A 6 11.05 23.73 -6.67
C LEU A 6 10.02 22.72 -6.11
N ASP A 7 9.02 23.18 -5.37
CA ASP A 7 8.02 22.32 -4.71
C ASP A 7 6.69 22.23 -5.47
N GLU A 8 6.65 22.63 -6.75
CA GLU A 8 5.42 22.57 -7.56
C GLU A 8 5.29 21.21 -8.28
N ASP A 9 4.36 20.40 -7.78
CA ASP A 9 3.73 19.24 -8.42
C ASP A 9 4.62 17.98 -8.63
N ILE A 10 5.06 17.32 -7.55
CA ILE A 10 5.26 15.87 -7.61
C ILE A 10 3.87 15.20 -7.63
N ARG A 11 3.20 15.27 -8.79
CA ARG A 11 2.11 14.36 -9.09
C ARG A 11 2.74 13.00 -9.39
N TYR A 12 2.67 12.07 -8.45
CA TYR A 12 2.96 10.69 -8.74
C TYR A 12 1.91 10.20 -9.75
N VAL A 13 2.28 10.21 -11.03
CA VAL A 13 1.52 9.56 -12.11
C VAL A 13 1.46 8.08 -11.80
N SER A 14 0.26 7.51 -11.87
CA SER A 14 -0.06 6.09 -11.74
C SER A 14 0.95 5.25 -12.52
N GLY A 15 1.93 4.69 -11.82
CA GLY A 15 3.06 3.96 -12.41
C GLY A 15 2.99 2.47 -12.12
N PRO A 16 3.90 1.66 -12.68
CA PRO A 16 3.99 0.23 -12.38
C PRO A 16 4.08 -0.09 -10.88
N LEU A 17 4.62 0.84 -10.08
CA LEU A 17 4.67 0.71 -8.61
C LEU A 17 3.31 0.84 -7.93
N ASP A 18 2.37 1.63 -8.47
CA ASP A 18 1.04 1.78 -7.90
C ASP A 18 0.22 0.49 -8.02
N GLY A 19 0.36 -0.22 -9.15
CA GLY A 19 -0.27 -1.52 -9.35
C GLY A 19 0.25 -2.57 -8.36
N LEU A 20 1.57 -2.64 -8.17
CA LEU A 20 2.18 -3.52 -7.16
C LEU A 20 1.74 -3.13 -5.74
N ALA A 21 1.76 -1.84 -5.42
CA ALA A 21 1.34 -1.36 -4.11
C ALA A 21 -0.14 -1.66 -3.82
N LEU A 22 -1.01 -1.58 -4.83
CA LEU A 22 -2.42 -1.93 -4.72
C LEU A 22 -2.61 -3.43 -4.47
N GLU A 23 -1.89 -4.29 -5.19
CA GLU A 23 -1.93 -5.74 -4.94
C GLU A 23 -1.54 -6.05 -3.49
N VAL A 24 -0.43 -5.49 -3.00
CA VAL A 24 0.01 -5.68 -1.61
C VAL A 24 -0.98 -5.09 -0.60
N ALA A 25 -1.63 -3.96 -0.92
CA ALA A 25 -2.67 -3.37 -0.08
C ALA A 25 -3.92 -4.26 0.03
N LEU A 26 -4.33 -4.90 -1.07
CA LEU A 26 -5.44 -5.86 -1.08
C LEU A 26 -5.09 -7.11 -0.28
N TRP A 27 -3.88 -7.65 -0.45
CA TRP A 27 -3.40 -8.77 0.36
C TRP A 27 -3.32 -8.41 1.84
N CYS A 28 -2.83 -7.21 2.18
CA CYS A 28 -2.83 -6.68 3.54
C CYS A 28 -4.25 -6.67 4.13
N ARG A 29 -5.24 -6.13 3.42
CA ARG A 29 -6.64 -6.12 3.90
C ARG A 29 -7.18 -7.55 4.08
N TYR A 30 -6.92 -8.44 3.12
CA TYR A 30 -7.28 -9.86 3.24
C TYR A 30 -6.68 -10.50 4.51
N CYS A 31 -5.40 -10.27 4.79
CA CYS A 31 -4.74 -10.77 6.00
C CYS A 31 -5.36 -10.21 7.29
N ALA A 32 -5.83 -8.96 7.29
CA ALA A 32 -6.46 -8.36 8.46
C ALA A 32 -7.85 -8.94 8.77
N GLU A 33 -8.63 -9.26 7.73
CA GLU A 33 -10.04 -9.65 7.81
C GLU A 33 -10.26 -11.17 7.80
N SER A 34 -9.44 -11.95 7.10
CA SER A 34 -9.64 -13.40 6.95
C SER A 34 -9.22 -14.16 8.20
N GLU A 35 -10.11 -14.92 8.86
CA GLU A 35 -9.80 -15.71 10.07
C GLU A 35 -9.03 -17.02 9.82
N ALA A 36 -8.93 -17.47 8.56
CA ALA A 36 -8.28 -18.73 8.19
C ALA A 36 -7.20 -18.51 7.12
N LEU A 37 -6.09 -17.90 7.53
CA LEU A 37 -4.91 -17.80 6.67
C LEU A 37 -4.19 -19.16 6.65
N ASP A 38 -4.20 -19.83 5.50
CA ASP A 38 -3.40 -21.04 5.25
C ASP A 38 -1.94 -20.66 4.97
N ASP A 39 -1.29 -20.06 5.97
CA ASP A 39 0.10 -19.63 5.94
C ASP A 39 0.72 -19.86 7.33
N PRO A 40 1.90 -20.50 7.45
CA PRO A 40 2.60 -20.65 8.72
C PRO A 40 2.87 -19.34 9.47
N ARG A 41 2.90 -18.20 8.75
CA ARG A 41 3.08 -16.85 9.29
C ARG A 41 1.75 -16.12 9.53
N GLY A 42 0.61 -16.82 9.44
CA GLY A 42 -0.73 -16.23 9.46
C GLY A 42 -0.99 -15.30 10.66
N GLU A 43 -0.52 -15.66 11.85
CA GLU A 43 -0.65 -14.81 13.04
C GLU A 43 0.14 -13.48 12.89
N ALA A 44 1.40 -13.56 12.46
CA ALA A 44 2.24 -12.39 12.24
C ALA A 44 1.69 -11.49 11.13
N LEU A 45 1.26 -12.09 10.02
CA LEU A 45 0.61 -11.41 8.89
C LEU A 45 -0.64 -10.66 9.34
N ARG A 46 -1.55 -11.33 10.06
CA ARG A 46 -2.78 -10.73 10.58
C ARG A 46 -2.48 -9.59 11.54
N ALA A 47 -1.55 -9.78 12.47
CA ALA A 47 -1.19 -8.76 13.46
C ALA A 47 -0.59 -7.52 12.77
N ALA A 48 0.32 -7.71 11.81
CA ALA A 48 0.90 -6.63 11.03
C ALA A 48 -0.14 -5.91 10.17
N ALA A 49 -1.00 -6.66 9.47
CA ALA A 49 -2.05 -6.13 8.61
C ALA A 49 -3.08 -5.29 9.38
N ARG A 50 -3.47 -5.73 10.58
CA ARG A 50 -4.37 -4.95 11.46
C ARG A 50 -3.73 -3.63 11.89
N ARG A 51 -2.43 -3.62 12.21
CA ARG A 51 -1.68 -2.40 12.53
C ARG A 51 -1.52 -1.47 11.31
N ALA A 52 -1.39 -2.05 10.12
CA ALA A 52 -1.19 -1.32 8.87
C ALA A 52 -2.30 -0.31 8.55
N ARG A 53 -3.50 -0.50 9.12
CA ARG A 53 -4.62 0.45 9.05
C ARG A 53 -4.27 1.85 9.56
N GLN A 54 -3.41 1.94 10.57
CA GLN A 54 -2.98 3.20 11.19
C GLN A 54 -1.50 3.48 10.92
N THR A 55 -0.71 2.43 10.69
CA THR A 55 0.72 2.52 10.45
C THR A 55 1.09 1.62 9.27
N PRO A 56 0.90 2.06 8.01
CA PRO A 56 1.10 1.22 6.81
C PRO A 56 2.44 0.48 6.80
N ALA A 57 3.51 1.14 7.23
CA ALA A 57 4.85 0.55 7.32
C ALA A 57 4.91 -0.74 8.17
N ALA A 58 3.97 -0.97 9.09
CA ALA A 58 3.93 -2.17 9.93
C ALA A 58 3.79 -3.47 9.12
N PHE A 59 3.12 -3.44 7.97
CA PHE A 59 3.02 -4.61 7.08
C PHE A 59 4.33 -4.81 6.31
N LEU A 60 4.87 -3.72 5.75
CA LEU A 60 6.12 -3.74 4.98
C LEU A 60 7.35 -4.09 5.82
N ALA A 61 7.27 -3.93 7.15
CA ALA A 61 8.32 -4.31 8.10
C ALA A 61 8.49 -5.83 8.26
N LEU A 62 7.64 -6.66 7.64
CA LEU A 62 7.81 -8.11 7.59
C LEU A 62 8.97 -8.48 6.64
N THR A 63 10.20 -8.38 7.12
CA THR A 63 11.43 -8.58 6.32
C THR A 63 11.49 -9.96 5.64
N GLU A 64 10.91 -11.00 6.26
CA GLU A 64 10.82 -12.35 5.68
C GLU A 64 9.95 -12.41 4.41
N VAL A 65 9.06 -11.42 4.21
CA VAL A 65 8.19 -11.29 3.04
C VAL A 65 8.76 -10.26 2.07
N PHE A 66 9.11 -9.08 2.57
CA PHE A 66 9.44 -7.93 1.72
C PHE A 66 10.94 -7.67 1.55
N GLY A 67 11.80 -8.25 2.39
CA GLY A 67 13.25 -8.00 2.35
C GLY A 67 13.57 -6.49 2.34
N THR A 68 14.38 -6.05 1.38
CA THR A 68 14.74 -4.64 1.20
C THR A 68 13.65 -3.79 0.54
N LEU A 69 12.63 -4.41 -0.08
CA LEU A 69 11.52 -3.68 -0.70
C LEU A 69 10.74 -2.89 0.35
N GLY A 70 10.60 -3.42 1.57
CA GLY A 70 9.92 -2.73 2.68
C GLY A 70 10.60 -1.43 3.12
N GLN A 71 11.86 -1.21 2.72
CA GLN A 71 12.63 0.02 2.99
C GLN A 71 12.65 0.99 1.80
N ASN A 72 12.05 0.61 0.66
CA ASN A 72 11.99 1.48 -0.50
C ASN A 72 10.93 2.57 -0.27
N GLU A 73 11.36 3.82 -0.11
CA GLU A 73 10.48 4.95 0.22
C GLU A 73 9.37 5.17 -0.83
N ARG A 74 9.68 5.00 -2.11
CA ARG A 74 8.71 5.17 -3.21
C ARG A 74 7.61 4.11 -3.11
N PHE A 75 7.98 2.86 -2.85
CA PHE A 75 7.02 1.78 -2.68
C PHE A 75 6.22 1.94 -1.38
N ALA A 76 6.87 2.31 -0.27
CA ALA A 76 6.20 2.54 1.01
C ALA A 76 5.15 3.65 0.93
N HIS A 77 5.46 4.74 0.22
CA HIS A 77 4.51 5.83 -0.03
C HIS A 77 3.34 5.39 -0.91
N ALA A 78 3.61 4.64 -2.00
CA ALA A 78 2.56 4.09 -2.85
C ALA A 78 1.66 3.12 -2.06
N PHE A 79 2.24 2.21 -1.28
CA PHE A 79 1.49 1.28 -0.43
C PHE A 79 0.63 2.00 0.60
N ALA A 80 1.16 3.04 1.26
CA ALA A 80 0.39 3.82 2.23
C ALA A 80 -0.87 4.44 1.62
N ARG A 81 -0.75 5.02 0.42
CA ARG A 81 -1.90 5.56 -0.33
C ARG A 81 -2.91 4.47 -0.69
N GLN A 82 -2.43 3.36 -1.25
CA GLN A 82 -3.30 2.28 -1.71
C GLN A 82 -4.02 1.57 -0.54
N VAL A 83 -3.33 1.32 0.57
CA VAL A 83 -3.94 0.68 1.75
C VAL A 83 -4.97 1.60 2.39
N GLU A 84 -4.70 2.91 2.47
CA GLU A 84 -5.70 3.90 2.93
C GLU A 84 -6.95 3.87 2.05
N ALA A 85 -6.78 3.92 0.72
CA ALA A 85 -7.91 3.88 -0.21
C ALA A 85 -8.72 2.58 -0.14
N VAL A 86 -8.04 1.43 -0.02
CA VAL A 86 -8.66 0.12 0.14
C VAL A 86 -9.44 0.03 1.45
N TRP A 87 -9.03 0.72 2.52
CA TRP A 87 -9.77 0.76 3.80
C TRP A 87 -10.89 1.79 3.83
N ALA A 88 -10.73 2.92 3.13
CA ALA A 88 -11.73 3.99 3.09
C ALA A 88 -12.89 3.70 2.13
N GLY A 89 -12.62 2.93 1.06
CA GLY A 89 -13.55 2.73 -0.04
C GLY A 89 -14.01 1.29 -0.27
N ASP A 90 -14.93 1.18 -1.22
CA ASP A 90 -15.27 -0.10 -1.87
C ASP A 90 -14.12 -0.53 -2.80
N VAL A 91 -13.66 -1.78 -2.64
CA VAL A 91 -12.51 -2.33 -3.39
C VAL A 91 -12.75 -2.28 -4.90
N ARG A 92 -13.97 -2.51 -5.37
CA ARG A 92 -14.29 -2.47 -6.80
C ARG A 92 -14.09 -1.06 -7.38
N SER A 93 -14.44 -0.04 -6.61
CA SER A 93 -14.25 1.36 -7.01
C SER A 93 -12.77 1.75 -7.05
N VAL A 94 -11.96 1.27 -6.10
CA VAL A 94 -10.49 1.45 -6.10
C VAL A 94 -9.86 0.80 -7.33
N LEU A 95 -10.22 -0.46 -7.63
CA LEU A 95 -9.72 -1.18 -8.81
C LEU A 95 -10.08 -0.49 -10.12
N ARG A 96 -11.31 0.04 -10.24
CA ARG A 96 -11.73 0.77 -11.43
C ARG A 96 -10.88 2.02 -11.66
N ARG A 97 -10.67 2.84 -10.63
CA ARG A 97 -9.78 4.02 -10.71
C ARG A 97 -8.37 3.64 -11.15
N ALA A 98 -7.82 2.56 -10.59
CA ALA A 98 -6.49 2.08 -10.96
C ALA A 98 -6.41 1.64 -12.43
N LEU A 99 -7.45 0.99 -12.98
CA LEU A 99 -7.51 0.58 -14.39
C LEU A 99 -7.71 1.78 -15.34
N ASP A 100 -8.46 2.77 -14.91
CA ASP A 100 -8.71 4.01 -15.65
C ASP A 100 -7.47 4.94 -15.65
N GLY A 101 -6.44 4.60 -14.86
CA GLY A 101 -5.22 5.39 -14.71
C GLY A 101 -5.37 6.57 -13.75
N ASP A 102 -6.51 6.69 -13.07
CA ASP A 102 -6.77 7.73 -12.10
C ASP A 102 -5.93 7.52 -10.85
N ALA A 103 -5.48 8.63 -10.26
CA ALA A 103 -4.88 8.58 -8.93
C ALA A 103 -5.90 7.98 -7.97
N VAL A 104 -5.49 6.96 -7.20
CA VAL A 104 -6.24 6.41 -6.08
C VAL A 104 -6.10 7.31 -4.86
#